data_AF-A0A819ZPY5-F1
#
_entry.id   AF-A0A819ZPY5-F1
#
_cell.length_a   1.000
_cell.length_b   1.000
_cell.length_c   1.000
_cell.angle_alpha   90.00
_cell.angle_beta   90.00
_cell.angle_gamma   90.00
#
_symmetry.space_group_name_H-M   'P 1'
#
loop_
_entity.id
_entity.type
_entity.pdbx_description
1 polymer ?
#
loop_
_entity_poly.entity_id
_entity_poly.type
_entity_poly.pdbx_seq_one_letter_code
_entity_poly.pdbx_strand_id
1 'polypeptide(L)'
;TTKNSLRIPCPLNPLHSISPHDLQRHIRKCNQRPMILGPFHRPNCNSGLECDNHDDYPTILQEITDEEVQEFVIRMETIHDDLVKEPLENNQTNLDCYLSNVNANELGNRARKHHRTLITFTNMSLQIMW
;
A
#
# COMPACT_ATOMS: atom_id res chain seq x y z
N THR A 1 -25.19 6.71 37.00
CA THR A 1 -23.74 6.88 36.73
C THR A 1 -23.38 6.06 35.51
N THR A 2 -23.42 6.66 34.32
CA THR A 2 -23.21 5.96 33.05
C THR A 2 -21.72 5.71 32.85
N LYS A 3 -21.25 4.50 33.20
CA LYS A 3 -19.92 4.03 32.81
C LYS A 3 -19.87 4.05 31.28
N ASN A 4 -19.24 5.08 30.72
CA ASN A 4 -18.84 5.10 29.33
C ASN A 4 -17.86 3.93 29.19
N SER A 5 -18.36 2.77 28.77
CA SER A 5 -17.52 1.59 28.59
C SER A 5 -16.54 1.95 27.49
N LEU A 6 -15.27 2.15 27.86
CA LEU A 6 -14.21 2.40 26.89
C LEU A 6 -14.30 1.30 25.83
N ARG A 7 -14.51 1.68 24.58
CA ARG A 7 -14.52 0.76 23.44
C ARG A 7 -13.24 0.97 22.66
N ILE A 8 -12.62 -0.13 22.25
CA ILE A 8 -11.42 -0.12 21.40
C ILE A 8 -11.78 -0.69 20.02
N PRO A 9 -11.14 -0.22 18.94
CA PRO A 9 -11.26 -0.85 17.63
C PRO A 9 -10.63 -2.25 17.63
N CYS A 10 -11.17 -3.17 16.83
CA CYS A 10 -10.55 -4.48 16.64
C CYS A 10 -9.24 -4.37 15.84
N PRO A 11 -8.17 -5.09 16.22
CA PRO A 11 -6.93 -5.11 15.46
C PRO A 11 -7.05 -5.82 14.09
N LEU A 12 -8.03 -6.72 13.92
CA LEU A 12 -8.25 -7.45 12.66
C LEU A 12 -9.23 -6.76 11.71
N ASN A 13 -10.11 -5.90 12.24
CA ASN A 13 -11.09 -5.17 11.44
C ASN A 13 -11.48 -3.85 12.13
N PRO A 14 -11.02 -2.68 11.64
CA PRO A 14 -11.24 -1.40 12.31
C PRO A 14 -12.72 -0.95 12.36
N LEU A 15 -13.63 -1.62 11.65
CA LEU A 15 -15.08 -1.37 11.73
C LEU A 15 -15.72 -1.98 12.98
N HIS A 16 -15.05 -2.92 13.64
CA HIS A 16 -15.55 -3.52 14.88
C HIS A 16 -15.13 -2.68 16.09
N SER A 17 -16.10 -2.36 16.96
CA SER A 17 -15.89 -1.67 18.24
C SER A 17 -16.19 -2.62 19.41
N ILE A 18 -15.24 -2.82 20.32
CA ILE A 18 -15.27 -3.91 21.31
C ILE A 18 -14.92 -3.39 22.70
N SER A 19 -15.49 -3.98 23.74
CA SER A 19 -15.04 -3.76 25.12
C SER A 19 -13.66 -4.42 25.32
N PRO A 20 -12.68 -3.78 25.98
CA PRO A 20 -11.37 -4.35 26.25
C PRO A 20 -11.40 -5.77 26.84
N HIS A 21 -12.35 -6.02 27.75
CA HIS A 21 -12.50 -7.33 28.40
C HIS A 21 -12.99 -8.45 27.44
N ASP A 22 -13.63 -8.08 26.33
CA ASP A 22 -14.14 -9.02 25.34
C ASP A 22 -13.21 -9.22 24.15
N LEU A 23 -12.07 -8.50 24.10
CA LEU A 23 -11.14 -8.50 22.98
C LEU A 23 -10.68 -9.92 22.63
N GLN A 24 -10.29 -10.72 23.63
CA GLN A 24 -9.82 -12.10 23.43
C GLN A 24 -10.90 -13.04 22.87
N ARG A 25 -12.16 -12.85 23.28
CA ARG A 25 -13.29 -13.63 22.73
C ARG A 25 -13.63 -13.16 21.32
N HIS A 26 -13.55 -11.86 21.06
CA HIS A 26 -13.79 -11.28 19.76
C HIS A 26 -12.75 -11.73 18.73
N ILE A 27 -11.45 -11.63 19.04
CA ILE A 27 -10.35 -11.95 18.11
C ILE A 27 -10.51 -13.38 17.58
N ARG A 28 -10.81 -14.36 18.45
CA ARG A 28 -11.05 -15.75 18.04
C ARG A 28 -12.14 -15.88 16.98
N LYS A 29 -13.28 -15.20 17.17
CA LYS A 29 -14.39 -15.22 16.20
C LYS A 29 -14.09 -14.41 14.94
N CYS A 30 -13.38 -13.28 15.09
CA CYS A 30 -13.05 -12.39 13.99
C CYS A 30 -12.04 -13.04 13.04
N ASN A 31 -11.06 -13.78 13.58
CA ASN A 31 -10.03 -14.50 12.83
C ASN A 31 -10.57 -15.75 12.10
N GLN A 32 -11.70 -16.31 12.55
CA GLN A 32 -12.35 -17.47 11.90
C GLN A 32 -13.16 -17.09 10.67
N ARG A 33 -13.39 -15.79 10.42
CA ARG A 33 -14.13 -15.36 9.24
C ARG A 33 -13.25 -15.60 8.01
N PRO A 34 -13.74 -16.31 6.97
CA PRO A 34 -12.97 -16.51 5.76
C PRO A 34 -12.67 -15.14 5.15
N MET A 35 -11.39 -14.80 5.11
CA MET A 35 -10.93 -13.63 4.37
C MET A 35 -10.97 -14.03 2.90
N ILE A 36 -11.55 -13.18 2.05
CA ILE A 36 -11.37 -13.35 0.60
C ILE A 36 -9.93 -12.96 0.32
N LEU A 37 -9.10 -13.98 0.26
CA LEU A 37 -7.69 -13.85 -0.05
C LEU A 37 -7.60 -13.61 -1.55
N GLY A 38 -6.91 -12.53 -1.95
CA GLY A 38 -6.67 -12.23 -3.36
C GLY A 38 -5.86 -13.35 -4.02
N PRO A 39 -5.81 -13.40 -5.37
CA PRO A 39 -5.13 -14.46 -6.11
C PRO A 39 -3.64 -14.62 -5.77
N PHE A 40 -3.02 -13.59 -5.19
CA PHE A 40 -1.60 -13.57 -4.81
C PHE A 40 -1.34 -13.87 -3.33
N HIS A 41 -2.37 -14.13 -2.53
CA HIS A 41 -2.16 -14.49 -1.13
C HIS A 41 -1.74 -15.95 -1.01
N ARG A 42 -0.53 -16.18 -0.50
CA ARG A 42 -0.04 -17.50 -0.13
C ARG A 42 -0.11 -17.67 1.41
N PRO A 43 -0.82 -18.69 1.93
CA PRO A 43 -0.80 -18.99 3.36
C PRO A 43 0.64 -19.22 3.83
N ASN A 44 0.97 -18.75 5.03
CA ASN A 44 2.25 -19.02 5.69
C ASN A 44 3.51 -18.53 4.95
N CYS A 45 3.39 -17.62 3.96
CA CYS A 45 4.53 -17.12 3.18
C CYS A 45 5.64 -16.45 4.02
N ASN A 46 5.31 -15.93 5.21
CA ASN A 46 6.26 -15.31 6.14
C ASN A 46 6.49 -16.14 7.42
N SER A 47 6.06 -17.40 7.45
CA SER A 47 6.08 -18.22 8.66
C SER A 47 7.46 -18.84 8.96
N GLY A 48 8.41 -18.75 8.02
CA GLY A 48 9.71 -19.42 8.12
C GLY A 48 9.65 -20.95 8.01
N LEU A 49 8.44 -21.53 7.89
CA LEU A 49 8.23 -22.90 7.46
C LEU A 49 8.19 -22.89 5.95
N GLU A 50 9.30 -23.30 5.33
CA GLU A 50 9.43 -23.37 3.89
C GLU A 50 8.31 -24.26 3.34
N CYS A 51 7.51 -23.72 2.43
CA CYS A 51 6.60 -24.52 1.64
C CYS A 51 7.44 -25.04 0.48
N ASP A 52 7.85 -26.31 0.52
CA ASP A 52 8.80 -26.93 -0.42
C ASP A 52 8.42 -26.84 -1.93
N ASN A 53 7.23 -26.35 -2.26
CA ASN A 53 6.82 -26.11 -3.66
C ASN A 53 6.86 -24.62 -3.98
N HIS A 54 8.06 -24.16 -4.32
CA HIS A 54 8.30 -22.87 -4.94
C HIS A 54 8.37 -23.00 -6.48
N ASP A 55 7.36 -23.62 -7.10
CA ASP A 55 7.23 -23.69 -8.57
C ASP A 55 7.13 -22.29 -9.23
N ASP A 56 6.81 -21.27 -8.42
CA ASP A 56 6.62 -19.88 -8.84
C ASP A 56 7.87 -18.99 -8.68
N TYR A 57 9.04 -19.53 -8.32
CA TYR A 57 10.28 -18.74 -8.34
C TYR A 57 10.86 -18.78 -9.76
N PRO A 58 10.80 -17.68 -10.52
CA PRO A 58 11.47 -17.62 -11.81
C PRO A 58 12.98 -17.63 -11.55
N THR A 59 13.60 -18.75 -11.88
CA THR A 59 15.06 -18.97 -11.91
C THR A 59 15.71 -18.97 -10.52
N ILE A 60 16.42 -20.06 -10.21
CA ILE A 60 17.26 -20.11 -9.02
C ILE A 60 18.40 -19.13 -9.26
N LEU A 61 18.71 -18.23 -8.31
CA LEU A 61 19.81 -17.25 -8.46
C LEU A 61 21.17 -17.88 -8.83
N GLN A 62 21.32 -19.19 -8.59
CA GLN A 62 22.50 -20.01 -8.89
C GLN A 62 22.61 -20.40 -10.38
N GLU A 63 21.53 -20.28 -11.15
CA GLU A 63 21.48 -20.59 -12.58
C GLU A 63 21.82 -19.38 -13.46
N ILE A 64 21.90 -18.19 -12.86
CA ILE A 64 22.22 -16.94 -13.56
C ILE A 64 23.73 -16.89 -13.76
N THR A 65 24.17 -16.71 -15.01
CA THR A 65 25.61 -16.63 -15.30
C THR A 65 26.18 -15.26 -14.97
N ASP A 66 27.50 -15.18 -14.79
CA ASP A 66 28.18 -13.90 -14.55
C ASP A 66 27.90 -12.90 -15.68
N GLU A 67 27.82 -13.37 -16.93
CA GLU A 67 27.50 -12.54 -18.09
C GLU A 67 26.10 -11.94 -18.01
N GLU A 68 25.09 -12.73 -17.63
CA GLU A 68 23.72 -12.25 -17.47
C GLU A 68 23.59 -11.20 -16.35
N VAL A 69 24.35 -11.37 -15.26
CA VAL A 69 24.43 -10.37 -14.19
C VAL A 69 25.07 -9.09 -14.70
N GLN A 70 26.17 -9.18 -15.45
CA GLN A 70 26.83 -7.99 -16.02
C GLN A 70 25.92 -7.25 -17.00
N GLU A 71 25.22 -7.95 -17.88
CA GLU A 71 24.24 -7.35 -18.79
C GLU A 71 23.11 -6.65 -18.03
N PHE A 72 22.65 -7.23 -16.93
CA PHE A 72 21.64 -6.62 -16.07
C PHE A 72 22.16 -5.33 -15.42
N VAL A 73 23.38 -5.34 -14.90
CA VAL A 73 24.02 -4.15 -14.30
C VAL A 73 24.13 -3.03 -15.31
N ILE A 74 24.66 -3.30 -16.51
CA ILE A 74 24.79 -2.31 -17.59
C ILE A 74 23.43 -1.71 -17.95
N ARG A 75 22.38 -2.55 -18.02
CA ARG A 75 21.02 -2.09 -18.31
C ARG A 75 20.50 -1.14 -17.22
N MET A 76 20.74 -1.46 -15.95
CA MET A 76 20.34 -0.61 -14.84
C MET A 76 21.09 0.73 -14.83
N GLU A 77 22.39 0.70 -15.08
CA GLU A 77 23.22 1.91 -15.19
C GLU A 77 22.73 2.82 -16.32
N THR A 78 22.41 2.23 -17.47
CA THR A 78 21.85 2.98 -18.62
C THR A 78 20.53 3.65 -18.26
N ILE A 79 19.59 2.91 -17.66
CA ILE A 79 18.30 3.45 -17.22
C ILE A 79 18.47 4.57 -16.20
N HIS A 80 19.37 4.37 -15.23
CA HIS A 80 19.67 5.38 -14.23
C HIS A 80 20.22 6.65 -14.87
N ASP A 81 21.17 6.50 -15.79
CA ASP A 81 21.81 7.62 -16.46
C ASP A 81 20.81 8.40 -17.35
N ASP A 82 19.92 7.69 -18.03
CA ASP A 82 18.92 8.29 -18.91
C ASP A 82 17.77 8.98 -18.16
N LEU A 83 17.32 8.42 -17.03
CA LEU A 83 16.06 8.83 -16.39
C LEU A 83 16.24 9.50 -15.03
N VAL A 84 17.38 9.31 -14.35
CA VAL A 84 17.56 9.67 -12.94
C VAL A 84 18.73 10.64 -12.73
N LYS A 85 19.85 10.44 -13.45
CA LYS A 85 21.11 11.18 -13.24
C LYS A 85 20.98 12.68 -13.46
N GLU A 86 20.13 13.10 -14.39
CA GLU A 86 19.67 14.49 -14.47
C GLU A 86 18.32 14.58 -13.76
N PRO A 87 18.27 15.01 -12.48
CA PRO A 87 17.00 15.26 -11.83
C PRO A 87 16.30 16.34 -12.66
N LEU A 88 15.11 16.03 -13.16
CA LEU A 88 14.21 17.05 -13.67
C LEU A 88 14.21 18.18 -12.65
N GLU A 89 14.66 19.39 -13.06
CA GLU A 89 14.52 20.57 -12.23
C GLU A 89 13.05 20.61 -11.83
N ASN A 90 12.79 20.31 -10.55
CA ASN A 90 11.47 19.97 -10.07
C ASN A 90 10.68 21.27 -9.88
N ASN A 91 10.46 21.98 -10.97
CA ASN A 91 9.58 23.13 -11.04
C ASN A 91 8.18 22.55 -11.20
N GLN A 92 7.61 22.21 -10.04
CA GLN A 92 6.28 21.64 -9.84
C GLN A 92 6.23 20.13 -10.08
N THR A 93 6.19 19.39 -8.96
CA THR A 93 5.40 18.17 -8.88
C THR A 93 3.99 18.53 -9.37
N ASN A 94 3.72 18.33 -10.65
CA ASN A 94 2.41 18.57 -11.22
C ASN A 94 1.48 17.50 -10.64
N LEU A 95 0.90 17.81 -9.47
CA LEU A 95 -0.03 16.96 -8.75
C LEU A 95 -1.28 16.68 -9.61
N ASP A 96 -1.53 17.49 -10.66
CA ASP A 96 -2.59 17.23 -11.62
C ASP A 96 -2.36 15.93 -12.38
N CYS A 97 -1.13 15.43 -12.50
CA CYS A 97 -0.85 14.08 -13.02
C CYS A 97 -1.55 12.98 -12.20
N TYR A 98 -1.56 13.12 -10.87
CA TYR A 98 -2.22 12.16 -9.98
C TYR A 98 -3.75 12.30 -9.93
N LEU A 99 -4.27 13.47 -10.33
CA LEU A 99 -5.69 13.79 -10.26
C LEU A 99 -6.39 13.78 -11.63
N SER A 100 -5.65 13.79 -12.74
CA SER A 100 -6.16 13.85 -14.12
C SER A 100 -7.06 12.68 -14.49
N ASN A 101 -6.82 11.51 -13.87
CA ASN A 101 -7.56 10.28 -14.11
C ASN A 101 -8.71 10.05 -13.10
N VAL A 102 -8.93 10.99 -12.18
CA VAL A 102 -9.94 10.83 -11.12
C VAL A 102 -11.26 11.45 -11.55
N ASN A 103 -12.13 10.65 -12.17
CA ASN A 103 -13.51 11.07 -12.43
C ASN A 103 -14.31 11.08 -11.11
N ALA A 104 -14.62 12.28 -10.60
CA ALA A 104 -15.35 12.46 -9.35
C ALA A 104 -16.74 11.76 -9.32
N ASN A 105 -17.31 11.47 -10.49
CA ASN A 105 -18.61 10.80 -10.59
C ASN A 105 -18.52 9.28 -10.34
N GLU A 106 -17.35 8.68 -10.53
CA GLU A 106 -17.09 7.25 -10.28
C GLU A 106 -16.59 7.00 -8.85
N LEU A 107 -16.18 8.05 -8.13
CA LEU A 107 -15.74 7.96 -6.75
C LEU A 107 -16.93 7.83 -5.77
N GLY A 108 -16.82 6.86 -4.86
CA GLY A 108 -17.70 6.75 -3.71
C GLY A 108 -17.63 7.99 -2.79
N ASN A 109 -18.69 8.24 -2.02
CA ASN A 109 -18.85 9.43 -1.16
C ASN A 109 -17.63 9.76 -0.28
N ARG A 110 -16.99 8.74 0.29
CA ARG A 110 -15.80 8.90 1.14
C ARG A 110 -14.57 9.34 0.36
N ALA A 111 -14.35 8.77 -0.83
CA ALA A 111 -13.24 9.12 -1.70
C ALA A 111 -13.39 10.55 -2.26
N ARG A 112 -14.62 10.95 -2.63
CA ARG A 112 -14.92 12.34 -3.03
C ARG A 112 -14.57 13.36 -1.95
N LYS A 113 -14.91 13.08 -0.69
CA LYS A 113 -14.61 14.00 0.41
C LYS A 113 -13.10 14.18 0.59
N HIS A 114 -12.35 13.08 0.55
CA HIS A 114 -10.89 13.13 0.66
C HIS A 114 -10.25 13.88 -0.51
N HIS A 115 -10.69 13.60 -1.74
CA HIS A 115 -10.24 14.29 -2.95
C HIS A 115 -10.50 15.80 -2.87
N ARG A 116 -11.68 16.22 -2.40
CA ARG A 116 -12.01 17.63 -2.17
C ARG A 116 -11.10 18.28 -1.11
N THR A 117 -10.80 17.56 -0.04
CA THR A 117 -9.87 18.04 1.00
C THR A 117 -8.47 18.27 0.42
N LEU A 118 -7.96 17.33 -0.38
CA LEU A 118 -6.66 17.46 -1.04
C LEU A 118 -6.61 18.70 -1.93
N ILE A 119 -7.62 18.91 -2.80
CA ILE A 119 -7.72 20.10 -3.66
C ILE A 119 -7.80 21.40 -2.85
N THR A 120 -8.49 21.39 -1.71
CA THR A 120 -8.63 22.59 -0.89
C THR A 120 -7.31 22.96 -0.21
N PHE A 121 -6.57 21.96 0.29
CA PHE A 121 -5.26 22.16 0.90
C PHE A 121 -4.23 22.71 -0.11
N THR A 122 -4.25 22.24 -1.35
CA THR A 122 -3.32 22.72 -2.39
C THR A 122 -3.58 24.18 -2.76
N ASN A 123 -4.84 24.59 -2.87
CA ASN A 123 -5.21 25.97 -3.17
C ASN A 123 -4.87 26.94 -2.03
N MET A 124 -4.92 26.49 -0.78
CA MET A 124 -4.49 27.31 0.37
C MET A 124 -2.97 27.50 0.43
N SER A 125 -2.18 26.47 0.11
CA SER A 125 -0.71 26.55 0.13
C SER A 125 -0.15 27.51 -0.93
N LEU A 126 -0.84 27.65 -2.07
CA LEU A 126 -0.46 28.61 -3.12
C LEU A 126 -0.80 30.07 -2.76
N GLN A 127 -1.72 30.29 -1.83
CA GLN A 127 -2.20 31.62 -1.43
C GLN A 127 -1.41 32.21 -0.25
N ILE A 128 -0.55 31.42 0.41
CA ILE A 128 0.32 31.84 1.52
C ILE A 128 1.74 32.21 1.03
N MET A 129 2.04 32.03 -0.25
CA MET A 129 3.33 32.39 -0.87
C MET A 129 3.32 33.74 -1.62
N TRP A 130 2.46 34.69 -1.21
CA TRP A 130 2.50 36.09 -1.65
C TRP A 130 2.29 37.04 -0.47
#